data_AF-A0AAD1J0R8-F1
#
_entry.id   AF-A0AAD1J0R8-F1
#
_cell.length_a   1.000
_cell.length_b   1.000
_cell.length_c   1.000
_cell.angle_alpha   90.00
_cell.angle_beta   90.00
_cell.angle_gamma   90.00
#
_symmetry.space_group_name_H-M   'P 1'
#
loop_
_entity.id
_entity.type
_entity.pdbx_description
1 polymer ?
#
loop_
_entity_poly.entity_id
_entity_poly.type
_entity_poly.pdbx_seq_one_letter_code
_entity_poly.pdbx_strand_id
1 'polypeptide(L)'
;MNDGHEPLTESVRSLIDAVIRTEVDPEKIAAAHAHVAAALDILGEQMMPGAYGVRAAPDGRRAPRGNVLIGERNAIAPPLIVDRDEAGLVSTEVDLGAAYEGPVGHVHGGVCSLILDHLLGATAHRPDRPAFTGTLQLRYVRPTPLGPLRAEAWVEHEDGRKTYARGRILSAGQTTVEAQGVFIRPRADRSAD
;
A
#
# COMPACT_ATOMS: atom_id res chain seq x y z
N MET A 1 -3.99 22.78 -4.46
CA MET A 1 -5.26 23.06 -3.77
C MET A 1 -5.76 21.71 -3.29
N ASN A 2 -5.84 21.49 -1.97
CA ASN A 2 -6.32 20.22 -1.42
C ASN A 2 -7.81 20.13 -1.71
N ASP A 3 -8.24 19.14 -2.49
CA ASP A 3 -9.62 18.97 -2.94
C ASP A 3 -10.54 18.39 -1.85
N GLY A 4 -10.04 18.31 -0.61
CA GLY A 4 -10.76 17.83 0.57
C GLY A 4 -10.75 16.31 0.72
N HIS A 5 -10.26 15.56 -0.28
CA HIS A 5 -10.25 14.11 -0.21
C HIS A 5 -9.22 13.55 0.77
N GLU A 6 -8.06 14.20 0.92
CA GLU A 6 -7.01 13.76 1.85
C GLU A 6 -7.48 13.88 3.33
N PRO A 7 -7.97 15.05 3.82
CA PRO A 7 -8.49 15.15 5.19
C PRO A 7 -9.66 14.21 5.50
N LEU A 8 -10.55 14.00 4.52
CA LEU A 8 -11.62 13.01 4.65
C LEU A 8 -11.05 11.59 4.78
N THR A 9 -10.09 11.21 3.94
CA THR A 9 -9.48 9.88 3.99
C THR A 9 -8.74 9.67 5.32
N GLU A 10 -8.04 10.68 5.85
CA GLU A 10 -7.42 10.60 7.17
C GLU A 10 -8.43 10.43 8.31
N SER A 11 -9.58 11.10 8.21
CA SER A 11 -10.68 10.90 9.17
C SER A 11 -11.22 9.47 9.12
N VAL A 12 -11.33 8.89 7.92
CA VAL A 12 -11.73 7.48 7.75
C VAL A 12 -10.66 6.52 8.28
N ARG A 13 -9.35 6.80 8.10
CA ARG A 13 -8.28 6.00 8.71
C ARG A 13 -8.39 5.98 10.22
N SER A 14 -8.62 7.15 10.82
CA SER A 14 -8.82 7.29 12.26
C SER A 14 -10.10 6.55 12.71
N LEU A 15 -11.17 6.58 11.91
CA LEU A 15 -12.40 5.84 12.19
C LEU A 15 -12.19 4.33 12.14
N ILE A 16 -11.42 3.80 11.17
CA ILE A 16 -11.11 2.36 11.08
C ILE A 16 -10.46 1.88 12.39
N ASP A 17 -9.47 2.61 12.86
CA ASP A 17 -8.79 2.31 14.12
C ASP A 17 -9.74 2.44 15.34
N ALA A 18 -10.53 3.50 15.41
CA ALA A 18 -11.50 3.69 16.49
C ALA A 18 -12.56 2.57 16.53
N VAL A 19 -13.06 2.12 15.38
CA VAL A 19 -14.04 1.03 15.29
C VAL A 19 -13.46 -0.29 15.81
N ILE A 20 -12.16 -0.54 15.61
CA ILE A 20 -11.50 -1.75 16.11
C ILE A 20 -11.33 -1.70 17.63
N ARG A 21 -11.00 -0.53 18.19
CA ARG A 21 -10.52 -0.40 19.58
C ARG A 21 -11.55 0.16 20.57
N THR A 22 -12.71 0.60 20.11
CA THR A 22 -13.72 1.23 20.96
C THR A 22 -14.40 0.23 21.91
N GLU A 23 -14.62 0.66 23.16
CA GLU A 23 -15.38 -0.08 24.19
C GLU A 23 -16.58 0.74 24.68
N VAL A 24 -17.04 1.72 23.89
CA VAL A 24 -18.19 2.55 24.24
C VAL A 24 -19.49 1.74 24.29
N ASP A 25 -20.46 2.25 25.04
CA ASP A 25 -21.77 1.62 25.18
C ASP A 25 -22.58 1.57 23.86
N PRO A 26 -23.61 0.70 23.77
CA PRO A 26 -24.40 0.53 22.55
C PRO A 26 -25.10 1.80 22.04
N GLU A 27 -25.44 2.75 22.92
CA GLU A 27 -26.08 4.01 22.51
C GLU A 27 -25.11 4.87 21.71
N LYS A 28 -23.86 4.97 22.16
CA LYS A 28 -22.79 5.66 21.43
C LYS A 28 -22.42 4.97 20.12
N ILE A 29 -22.45 3.64 20.07
CA ILE A 29 -22.25 2.88 18.81
C ILE A 29 -23.35 3.25 17.80
N ALA A 30 -24.61 3.29 18.23
CA ALA A 30 -25.73 3.65 17.36
C ALA A 30 -25.62 5.10 16.84
N ALA A 31 -25.22 6.04 17.69
CA ALA A 31 -24.97 7.43 17.28
C ALA A 31 -23.83 7.55 16.26
N ALA A 32 -22.70 6.87 16.48
CA ALA A 32 -21.58 6.86 15.54
C ALA A 32 -22.00 6.24 14.18
N HIS A 33 -22.73 5.14 14.20
CA HIS A 33 -23.25 4.51 12.98
C HIS A 33 -24.16 5.46 12.18
N ALA A 34 -25.05 6.23 12.85
CA ALA A 34 -25.89 7.21 12.18
C ALA A 34 -25.07 8.31 11.48
N HIS A 35 -23.99 8.77 12.10
CA HIS A 35 -23.08 9.75 11.48
C HIS A 35 -22.34 9.17 10.27
N VAL A 36 -21.88 7.92 10.34
CA VAL A 36 -21.26 7.23 9.21
C VAL A 36 -22.26 7.06 8.06
N ALA A 37 -23.50 6.66 8.37
CA ALA A 37 -24.57 6.53 7.38
C ALA A 37 -24.86 7.86 6.68
N ALA A 38 -25.00 8.96 7.44
CA ALA A 38 -25.20 10.30 6.87
C ALA A 38 -24.02 10.74 5.98
N ALA A 39 -22.78 10.41 6.35
CA ALA A 39 -21.63 10.67 5.50
C ALA A 39 -21.66 9.86 4.20
N LEU A 40 -22.11 8.61 4.25
CA LEU A 40 -22.29 7.75 3.07
C LEU A 40 -23.37 8.29 2.13
N ASP A 41 -24.47 8.81 2.67
CA ASP A 41 -25.53 9.44 1.84
C ASP A 41 -24.96 10.62 1.04
N ILE A 42 -24.20 11.52 1.70
CA ILE A 42 -23.57 12.68 1.06
C ILE A 42 -22.56 12.25 -0.02
N LEU A 43 -21.66 11.32 0.32
CA LEU A 43 -20.63 10.86 -0.62
C LEU A 43 -21.22 10.03 -1.77
N GLY A 44 -22.34 9.37 -1.52
CA GLY A 44 -23.06 8.50 -2.46
C GLY A 44 -23.88 9.26 -3.50
N GLU A 45 -24.14 10.55 -3.31
CA GLU A 45 -24.89 11.40 -4.27
C GLU A 45 -24.32 11.31 -5.70
N GLN A 46 -22.99 11.17 -5.81
CA GLN A 46 -22.33 10.98 -7.09
C GLN A 46 -21.09 10.08 -6.96
N MET A 47 -21.21 8.87 -7.51
CA MET A 47 -20.10 7.92 -7.61
C MET A 47 -19.70 7.68 -9.07
N MET A 48 -18.40 7.47 -9.27
CA MET A 48 -17.89 7.08 -10.58
C MET A 48 -18.26 5.62 -10.90
N PRO A 49 -18.51 5.27 -12.17
CA PRO A 49 -18.69 3.88 -12.57
C PRO A 49 -17.34 3.15 -12.63
N GLY A 50 -17.33 1.86 -12.27
CA GLY A 50 -16.19 0.96 -12.47
C GLY A 50 -14.97 1.27 -11.60
N ALA A 51 -13.79 0.85 -12.08
CA ALA A 51 -12.54 0.93 -11.32
C ALA A 51 -11.93 2.35 -11.31
N TYR A 52 -11.33 2.73 -10.17
CA TYR A 52 -10.69 4.06 -10.01
C TYR A 52 -9.57 4.30 -11.04
N GLY A 53 -8.67 3.31 -11.21
CA GLY A 53 -7.58 3.36 -12.18
C GLY A 53 -6.47 4.37 -11.85
N VAL A 54 -5.72 4.78 -12.88
CA VAL A 54 -4.68 5.80 -12.79
C VAL A 54 -5.18 7.09 -13.42
N ARG A 55 -5.30 8.15 -12.63
CA ARG A 55 -5.90 9.44 -13.05
C ARG A 55 -4.90 10.57 -13.01
N ALA A 56 -5.08 11.56 -13.88
CA ALA A 56 -4.30 12.79 -13.85
C ALA A 56 -4.63 13.60 -12.60
N ALA A 57 -3.61 14.13 -11.96
CA ALA A 57 -3.69 15.09 -10.88
C ALA A 57 -3.58 16.53 -11.44
N PRO A 58 -4.02 17.55 -10.69
CA PRO A 58 -3.95 18.95 -11.13
C PRO A 58 -2.54 19.46 -11.48
N ASP A 59 -1.51 18.81 -10.93
CA ASP A 59 -0.09 19.11 -11.21
C ASP A 59 0.46 18.36 -12.44
N GLY A 60 -0.39 17.70 -13.21
CA GLY A 60 -0.03 16.93 -14.39
C GLY A 60 0.52 15.53 -14.11
N ARG A 61 0.77 15.17 -12.84
CA ARG A 61 1.23 13.81 -12.49
C ARG A 61 0.07 12.83 -12.63
N ARG A 62 0.38 11.58 -12.97
CA ARG A 62 -0.60 10.48 -12.96
C ARG A 62 -0.47 9.72 -11.66
N ALA A 63 -1.56 9.62 -10.89
CA ALA A 63 -1.54 9.05 -9.55
C ALA A 63 -2.61 7.94 -9.40
N PRO A 64 -2.23 6.75 -8.91
CA PRO A 64 -3.19 5.68 -8.60
C PRO A 64 -3.82 5.93 -7.21
N ARG A 65 -4.58 7.02 -7.05
CA ARG A 65 -5.06 7.48 -5.73
C ARG A 65 -5.95 6.46 -4.98
N GLY A 66 -6.50 5.46 -5.65
CA GLY A 66 -7.23 4.35 -5.02
C GLY A 66 -6.38 3.10 -4.70
N ASN A 67 -5.07 3.12 -4.96
CA ASN A 67 -4.18 1.98 -4.72
C ASN A 67 -4.17 1.57 -3.24
N VAL A 68 -4.04 0.27 -2.98
CA VAL A 68 -4.13 -0.33 -1.64
C VAL A 68 -2.90 -0.10 -0.76
N LEU A 69 -1.85 0.55 -1.26
CA LEU A 69 -0.65 0.88 -0.48
C LEU A 69 -0.25 2.35 -0.58
N ILE A 70 -0.32 2.95 -1.77
CA ILE A 70 0.09 4.35 -1.99
C ILE A 70 -1.10 5.28 -2.26
N GLY A 71 -2.32 4.78 -2.14
CA GLY A 71 -3.52 5.51 -2.52
C GLY A 71 -3.94 6.53 -1.47
N GLU A 72 -3.78 7.82 -1.77
CA GLU A 72 -4.24 8.92 -0.92
C GLU A 72 -5.75 8.91 -0.63
N ARG A 73 -6.56 8.26 -1.49
CA ARG A 73 -8.03 8.11 -1.33
C ARG A 73 -8.45 6.71 -0.88
N ASN A 74 -7.51 5.89 -0.42
CA ASN A 74 -7.77 4.57 0.12
C ASN A 74 -7.41 4.55 1.62
N ALA A 75 -8.44 4.45 2.47
CA ALA A 75 -8.25 4.45 3.91
C ALA A 75 -7.73 3.10 4.46
N ILE A 76 -7.77 2.03 3.65
CA ILE A 76 -7.13 0.74 3.99
C ILE A 76 -5.63 0.78 3.68
N ALA A 77 -5.19 1.69 2.81
CA ALA A 77 -3.77 1.81 2.51
C ALA A 77 -3.02 2.39 3.73
N PRO A 78 -1.95 1.73 4.21
CA PRO A 78 -0.95 2.40 5.03
C PRO A 78 -0.19 3.28 4.04
N PRO A 79 -0.49 4.58 3.94
CA PRO A 79 -0.14 5.38 2.76
C PRO A 79 1.38 5.46 2.62
N LEU A 80 1.96 4.54 1.85
CA LEU A 80 3.40 4.39 1.76
C LEU A 80 3.96 5.58 0.99
N ILE A 81 4.95 6.24 1.58
CA ILE A 81 5.78 7.22 0.88
C ILE A 81 7.02 6.46 0.42
N VAL A 82 7.05 6.16 -0.87
CA VAL A 82 8.12 5.36 -1.46
C VAL A 82 9.23 6.27 -1.95
N ASP A 83 10.38 6.18 -1.29
CA ASP A 83 11.60 6.87 -1.65
C ASP A 83 12.50 5.98 -2.51
N ARG A 84 13.30 6.61 -3.38
CA ARG A 84 14.36 5.96 -4.12
C ARG A 84 15.65 6.78 -4.03
N ASP A 85 16.73 6.13 -3.62
CA ASP A 85 18.05 6.76 -3.57
C ASP A 85 18.81 6.65 -4.92
N GLU A 86 19.97 7.30 -4.99
CA GLU A 86 20.84 7.29 -6.18
C GLU A 86 21.40 5.90 -6.50
N ALA A 87 21.53 5.02 -5.49
CA ALA A 87 21.98 3.65 -5.66
C ALA A 87 20.87 2.70 -6.15
N GLY A 88 19.63 3.19 -6.23
CA GLY A 88 18.46 2.44 -6.67
C GLY A 88 17.76 1.64 -5.57
N LEU A 89 18.13 1.84 -4.30
CA LEU A 89 17.39 1.31 -3.16
C LEU A 89 16.03 2.00 -3.12
N VAL A 90 14.98 1.20 -2.98
CA VAL A 90 13.61 1.67 -2.77
C VAL A 90 13.26 1.42 -1.32
N SER A 91 12.72 2.41 -0.62
CA SER A 91 12.35 2.26 0.80
C SER A 91 11.08 3.03 1.16
N THR A 92 10.47 2.65 2.28
CA THR A 92 9.41 3.39 2.94
C THR A 92 9.56 3.23 4.45
N GLU A 93 9.23 4.28 5.18
CA GLU A 93 8.91 4.22 6.60
C GLU A 93 7.39 4.15 6.74
N VAL A 94 6.88 3.34 7.66
CA VAL A 94 5.44 3.14 7.85
C VAL A 94 5.13 2.81 9.31
N ASP A 95 4.03 3.37 9.83
CA ASP A 95 3.49 2.99 11.14
C ASP A 95 2.23 2.13 10.93
N LEU A 96 2.27 0.87 11.39
CA LEU A 96 1.17 -0.08 11.21
C LEU A 96 0.47 -0.36 12.55
N GLY A 97 -0.73 0.19 12.71
CA GLY A 97 -1.59 -0.01 13.87
C GLY A 97 -2.60 -1.16 13.74
N ALA A 98 -3.65 -1.10 14.56
CA ALA A 98 -4.65 -2.17 14.72
C ALA A 98 -5.35 -2.58 13.42
N ALA A 99 -5.48 -1.67 12.45
CA ALA A 99 -6.04 -1.95 11.12
C ALA A 99 -5.27 -3.03 10.33
N TYR A 100 -4.02 -3.31 10.70
CA TYR A 100 -3.12 -4.24 10.01
C TYR A 100 -2.73 -5.44 10.85
N GLU A 101 -3.30 -5.55 12.05
CA GLU A 101 -3.01 -6.60 13.01
C GLU A 101 -3.48 -7.97 12.49
N GLY A 102 -2.66 -9.00 12.71
CA GLY A 102 -3.02 -10.39 12.47
C GLY A 102 -2.96 -11.17 13.78
N PRO A 103 -1.80 -11.74 14.14
CA PRO A 103 -1.58 -12.20 15.50
C PRO A 103 -1.58 -11.02 16.47
N VAL A 104 -1.98 -11.27 17.71
CA VAL A 104 -1.99 -10.25 18.78
C VAL A 104 -0.63 -9.53 18.85
N GLY A 105 -0.65 -8.21 18.75
CA GLY A 105 0.51 -7.31 18.79
C GLY A 105 1.39 -7.29 17.54
N HIS A 106 0.99 -7.98 16.46
CA HIS A 106 1.83 -8.17 15.27
C HIS A 106 1.08 -7.92 13.97
N VAL A 107 1.81 -7.36 13.00
CA VAL A 107 1.31 -7.15 11.64
C VAL A 107 0.98 -8.50 10.99
N HIS A 108 -0.18 -8.58 10.33
CA HIS A 108 -0.58 -9.76 9.60
C HIS A 108 0.43 -10.06 8.47
N GLY A 109 0.87 -11.31 8.34
CA GLY A 109 1.86 -11.68 7.33
C GLY A 109 1.45 -11.31 5.89
N GLY A 110 0.15 -11.39 5.59
CA GLY A 110 -0.40 -10.91 4.31
C GLY A 110 -0.19 -9.41 4.05
N VAL A 111 -0.21 -8.57 5.09
CA VAL A 111 0.11 -7.13 4.95
C VAL A 111 1.59 -6.94 4.69
N CYS A 112 2.46 -7.68 5.39
CA CYS A 112 3.89 -7.69 5.10
C CYS A 112 4.18 -8.11 3.64
N SER A 113 3.47 -9.14 3.16
CA SER A 113 3.57 -9.58 1.77
C SER A 113 3.12 -8.52 0.77
N LEU A 114 2.01 -7.83 1.06
CA LEU A 114 1.48 -6.76 0.24
C LEU A 114 2.50 -5.62 0.10
N ILE A 115 3.06 -5.14 1.23
CA ILE A 115 4.09 -4.09 1.25
C ILE A 115 5.31 -4.50 0.43
N LEU A 116 5.81 -5.72 0.63
CA LEU A 116 7.00 -6.21 -0.07
C LEU A 116 6.77 -6.38 -1.57
N ASP A 117 5.62 -6.91 -2.00
CA ASP A 117 5.28 -6.99 -3.43
C ASP A 117 5.37 -5.61 -4.11
N HIS A 118 4.81 -4.59 -3.46
CA HIS A 118 4.81 -3.23 -4.00
C HIS A 118 6.19 -2.60 -4.07
N LEU A 119 6.99 -2.70 -3.00
CA LEU A 119 8.35 -2.16 -2.99
C LEU A 119 9.24 -2.86 -4.01
N LEU A 120 9.19 -4.19 -4.06
CA LEU A 120 9.91 -4.98 -5.05
C LEU A 120 9.47 -4.60 -6.48
N GLY A 121 8.17 -4.47 -6.72
CA GLY A 121 7.63 -4.04 -8.01
C GLY A 121 8.07 -2.62 -8.38
N ALA A 122 8.15 -1.72 -7.40
CA ALA A 122 8.67 -0.38 -7.60
C ALA A 122 10.13 -0.42 -8.05
N THR A 123 10.99 -1.32 -7.53
CA THR A 123 12.38 -1.47 -8.05
C THR A 123 12.45 -1.81 -9.53
N ALA A 124 11.50 -2.62 -10.03
CA ALA A 124 11.45 -3.09 -11.41
C ALA A 124 10.71 -2.13 -12.35
N HIS A 125 9.98 -1.17 -11.81
CA HIS A 125 9.17 -0.22 -12.59
C HIS A 125 10.06 0.75 -13.38
N ARG A 126 9.72 0.96 -14.65
CA ARG A 126 10.35 1.92 -15.55
C ARG A 126 9.27 2.75 -16.22
N PRO A 127 9.54 4.04 -16.54
CA PRO A 127 8.65 4.84 -17.37
C PRO A 127 8.26 4.06 -18.63
N ASP A 128 6.95 3.99 -18.89
CA ASP A 128 6.33 3.35 -20.06
C ASP A 128 6.63 1.84 -20.25
N ARG A 129 7.22 1.18 -19.24
CA ARG A 129 7.59 -0.23 -19.29
C ARG A 129 7.18 -0.92 -17.99
N PRO A 130 5.89 -1.25 -17.81
CA PRO A 130 5.42 -1.93 -16.61
C PRO A 130 6.08 -3.30 -16.45
N ALA A 131 6.33 -3.66 -15.20
CA ALA A 131 6.78 -4.99 -14.82
C ALA A 131 5.69 -5.62 -13.94
N PHE A 132 5.37 -6.88 -14.23
CA PHE A 132 4.33 -7.63 -13.51
C PHE A 132 4.97 -8.65 -12.59
N THR A 133 4.44 -8.83 -11.38
CA THR A 133 4.89 -9.90 -10.47
C THR A 133 4.68 -11.25 -11.14
N GLY A 134 5.77 -11.97 -11.40
CA GLY A 134 5.75 -13.35 -11.89
C GLY A 134 5.84 -14.36 -10.74
N THR A 135 6.67 -14.08 -9.74
CA THR A 135 6.78 -14.88 -8.52
C THR A 135 7.15 -13.99 -7.36
N LEU A 136 6.57 -14.26 -6.19
CA LEU A 136 6.91 -13.63 -4.93
C LEU A 136 7.15 -14.73 -3.90
N GLN A 137 8.32 -14.75 -3.28
CA GLN A 137 8.68 -15.67 -2.21
C GLN A 137 9.02 -14.87 -0.96
N LEU A 138 8.45 -15.27 0.18
CA LEU A 138 8.67 -14.63 1.47
C LEU A 138 9.23 -15.61 2.49
N ARG A 139 10.06 -15.08 3.38
CA ARG A 139 10.53 -15.77 4.58
C ARG A 139 10.25 -14.89 5.79
N TYR A 140 9.31 -15.32 6.63
CA TYR A 140 9.01 -14.68 7.91
C TYR A 140 10.05 -15.13 8.93
N VAL A 141 11.02 -14.28 9.21
CA VAL A 141 12.21 -14.59 10.02
C VAL A 141 11.91 -14.47 11.51
N ARG A 142 11.05 -13.52 11.88
CA ARG A 142 10.58 -13.25 13.24
C ARG A 142 9.25 -12.49 13.18
N PRO A 143 8.49 -12.44 14.28
CA PRO A 143 7.26 -11.66 14.31
C PRO A 143 7.51 -10.18 13.95
N THR A 144 6.61 -9.61 13.16
CA THR A 144 6.63 -8.17 12.82
C THR A 144 5.73 -7.43 13.80
N PRO A 145 6.26 -6.70 14.79
CA PRO A 145 5.41 -6.01 15.75
C PRO A 145 4.62 -4.88 15.07
N LEU A 146 3.49 -4.50 15.64
CA LEU A 146 2.80 -3.25 15.30
C LEU A 146 3.67 -2.04 15.63
N GLY A 147 3.36 -0.90 15.00
CA GLY A 147 4.07 0.38 15.17
C GLY A 147 5.05 0.68 14.02
N PRO A 148 6.15 1.41 14.28
CA PRO A 148 7.03 1.92 13.23
C PRO A 148 7.91 0.82 12.64
N LEU A 149 7.90 0.73 11.31
CA LEU A 149 8.63 -0.22 10.51
C LEU A 149 9.27 0.46 9.31
N ARG A 150 10.40 -0.10 8.88
CA ARG A 150 11.03 0.25 7.60
C ARG A 150 10.89 -0.92 6.66
N ALA A 151 10.51 -0.67 5.41
CA ALA A 151 10.62 -1.66 4.35
C ALA A 151 11.57 -1.16 3.26
N GLU A 152 12.36 -2.05 2.70
CA GLU A 152 13.30 -1.70 1.63
C GLU A 152 13.47 -2.83 0.61
N ALA A 153 13.79 -2.46 -0.63
CA ALA A 153 13.97 -3.37 -1.74
C ALA A 153 15.02 -2.84 -2.74
N TRP A 154 15.71 -3.75 -3.41
CA TRP A 154 16.70 -3.46 -4.44
C TRP A 154 16.69 -4.53 -5.53
N VAL A 155 17.18 -4.16 -6.72
CA VAL A 155 17.42 -5.11 -7.81
C VAL A 155 18.67 -5.93 -7.49
N GLU A 156 18.55 -7.25 -7.50
CA GLU A 156 19.72 -8.13 -7.40
C GLU A 156 20.39 -8.27 -8.77
N HIS A 157 19.61 -8.60 -9.81
CA HIS A 157 20.08 -8.68 -11.18
C HIS A 157 18.92 -8.64 -12.18
N GLU A 158 19.24 -8.47 -13.47
CA GLU A 158 18.29 -8.60 -14.57
C GLU A 158 18.73 -9.67 -15.56
N ASP A 159 17.79 -10.45 -16.07
CA ASP A 159 18.00 -11.42 -17.15
C ASP A 159 16.91 -11.23 -18.22
N GLY A 160 17.29 -10.55 -19.30
CA GLY A 160 16.41 -10.21 -20.41
C GLY A 160 15.14 -9.45 -19.96
N ARG A 161 14.00 -10.16 -19.96
CA ARG A 161 12.69 -9.58 -19.59
C ARG A 161 12.38 -9.70 -18.10
N LYS A 162 13.24 -10.36 -17.31
CA LYS A 162 13.04 -10.60 -15.89
C LYS A 162 13.91 -9.65 -15.08
N THR A 163 13.33 -9.06 -14.04
CA THR A 163 14.04 -8.37 -12.97
C THR A 163 13.92 -9.21 -11.71
N TYR A 164 15.05 -9.57 -11.12
CA TYR A 164 15.12 -10.28 -9.87
C TYR A 164 15.41 -9.26 -8.77
N ALA A 165 14.50 -9.11 -7.83
CA ALA A 165 14.59 -8.13 -6.76
C ALA A 165 14.55 -8.82 -5.40
N ARG A 166 15.22 -8.21 -4.42
CA ARG A 166 15.19 -8.61 -3.02
C ARG A 166 14.67 -7.47 -2.18
N GLY A 167 14.08 -7.80 -1.04
CA GLY A 167 13.61 -6.82 -0.09
C GLY A 167 13.40 -7.39 1.29
N ARG A 168 13.19 -6.50 2.25
CA ARG A 168 12.97 -6.86 3.65
C ARG A 168 12.16 -5.82 4.38
N ILE A 169 11.48 -6.26 5.45
CA ILE A 169 10.88 -5.39 6.47
C ILE A 169 11.77 -5.44 7.70
N LEU A 170 12.02 -4.30 8.32
CA LEU A 170 12.80 -4.14 9.55
C LEU A 170 11.93 -3.53 10.65
N SER A 171 12.13 -4.02 11.87
CA SER A 171 11.66 -3.41 13.10
C SER A 171 12.87 -3.13 13.98
N ALA A 172 13.06 -1.90 14.44
CA ALA A 172 14.22 -1.50 15.24
C ALA A 172 15.58 -1.98 14.64
N GLY A 173 15.73 -1.89 13.32
CA GLY A 173 16.93 -2.32 12.58
C GLY A 173 17.06 -3.84 12.37
N GLN A 174 16.11 -4.65 12.86
CA GLN A 174 16.12 -6.10 12.74
C GLN A 174 15.13 -6.59 11.67
N THR A 175 15.60 -7.37 10.70
CA THR A 175 14.76 -7.98 9.64
C THR A 175 13.64 -8.88 10.18
N THR A 176 12.38 -8.54 9.95
CA THR A 176 11.23 -9.37 10.34
C THR A 176 10.78 -10.30 9.22
N VAL A 177 10.79 -9.80 7.99
CA VAL A 177 10.42 -10.53 6.77
C VAL A 177 11.45 -10.26 5.69
N GLU A 178 11.84 -11.30 4.95
CA GLU A 178 12.61 -11.19 3.72
C GLU A 178 11.74 -11.59 2.53
N ALA A 179 11.99 -10.99 1.37
CA ALA A 179 11.34 -11.39 0.13
C ALA A 179 12.30 -11.40 -1.06
N GLN A 180 11.97 -12.29 -2.00
CA GLN A 180 12.54 -12.34 -3.35
C GLN A 180 11.39 -12.30 -4.35
N GLY A 181 11.54 -11.48 -5.38
CA GLY A 181 10.53 -11.33 -6.42
C GLY A 181 11.13 -11.43 -7.82
N VAL A 182 10.39 -12.05 -8.73
CA VAL A 182 10.69 -12.04 -10.17
C VAL A 182 9.63 -11.22 -10.86
N PHE A 183 10.03 -10.14 -11.50
CA PHE A 183 9.14 -9.23 -12.23
C PHE A 183 9.38 -9.35 -13.71
N ILE A 184 8.30 -9.49 -14.48
CA ILE A 184 8.32 -9.81 -15.89
C ILE A 184 7.82 -8.61 -16.69
N ARG A 185 8.64 -8.15 -17.63
CA ARG A 185 8.22 -7.17 -18.64
C ARG A 185 7.49 -7.89 -19.79
N PRO A 186 6.30 -7.40 -20.19
CA PRO A 186 5.62 -7.90 -21.38
C PRO A 186 6.54 -7.82 -22.60
N ARG A 187 6.31 -8.70 -23.57
CA ARG A 187 6.87 -8.46 -24.92
C ARG A 187 6.21 -7.20 -25.46
N ALA A 188 6.98 -6.39 -26.20
CA ALA A 188 6.37 -5.40 -27.06
C ALA A 188 5.34 -6.13 -27.94
N ASP A 189 4.16 -5.54 -28.07
CA ASP A 189 3.10 -6.09 -28.89
C ASP A 189 3.66 -6.37 -30.31
N ARG A 190 3.34 -7.54 -30.86
CA ARG A 190 3.63 -7.87 -32.26
C ARG A 190 2.48 -7.45 -33.18
N SER A 191 1.43 -6.82 -32.67
CA SER A 191 0.33 -6.28 -33.47
C SER A 191 0.59 -4.82 -33.87
N ALA A 192 1.51 -4.68 -34.81
CA ALA A 192 1.59 -3.54 -35.72
C ALA A 192 2.14 -4.07 -37.05
N ASP A 193 1.38 -4.99 -37.66
CA ASP A 193 1.39 -5.34 -39.08
C ASP A 193 -0.08 -5.53 -39.51
#